data_AF-A0A2T0SNM7-F1
#
_entry.id   AF-A0A2T0SNM7-F1
#
_cell.length_a   1.000
_cell.length_b   1.000
_cell.length_c   1.000
_cell.angle_alpha   90.00
_cell.angle_beta   90.00
_cell.angle_gamma   90.00
#
_symmetry.space_group_name_H-M   'P 1'
#
loop_
_entity.id
_entity.type
_entity.pdbx_description
1 polymer ?
#
loop_
_entity_poly.entity_id
_entity_poly.type
_entity_poly.pdbx_seq_one_letter_code
_entity_poly.pdbx_strand_id
1 'polypeptide(L)'
;MNNLVASYRLELTTVNALNLLIHNYRRQDIEYLRKNPSFDYAWQMYWHGDHETLTIDKFWPVWAEKFDYQTQAYLLHYAMQRYGEEAYRNIDGAADWKKRLDQLLNEQHPDDSDAND
;
A
#
# COMPACT_ATOMS: atom_id res chain seq x y z
N MET A 1 1.94 -9.82 22.36
CA MET A 1 1.91 -8.47 21.73
C MET A 1 2.81 -8.35 20.51
N ASN A 2 4.07 -8.82 20.53
CA ASN A 2 5.00 -8.65 19.39
C ASN A 2 4.53 -9.29 18.07
N ASN A 3 3.90 -10.47 18.11
CA ASN A 3 3.40 -11.11 16.89
C ASN A 3 2.27 -10.34 16.21
N LEU A 4 1.40 -9.70 17.00
CA LEU A 4 0.27 -8.93 16.48
C LEU A 4 0.75 -7.67 15.76
N VAL A 5 1.74 -6.98 16.35
CA VAL A 5 2.37 -5.80 15.74
C VAL A 5 3.11 -6.17 14.45
N ALA A 6 3.82 -7.31 14.44
CA ALA A 6 4.51 -7.80 13.25
C ALA A 6 3.51 -8.15 12.12
N SER A 7 2.40 -8.81 12.44
CA SER A 7 1.33 -9.12 11.47
C SER A 7 0.71 -7.86 10.89
N TYR A 8 0.33 -6.88 11.74
CA TYR A 8 -0.23 -5.62 11.26
C TYR A 8 0.74 -4.84 10.37
N ARG A 9 2.04 -4.82 10.72
CA ARG A 9 3.07 -4.19 9.88
C ARG A 9 3.16 -4.86 8.51
N LEU A 10 3.13 -6.19 8.46
CA LEU A 10 3.17 -6.93 7.21
C LEU A 10 1.93 -6.63 6.35
N GLU A 11 0.74 -6.65 6.96
CA GLU A 11 -0.52 -6.34 6.27
C GLU A 11 -0.51 -4.91 5.68
N LEU A 12 -0.15 -3.91 6.49
CA LEU A 12 -0.03 -2.53 6.04
C LEU A 12 1.01 -2.36 4.93
N THR A 13 2.16 -3.03 5.06
CA THR A 13 3.19 -3.02 4.02
C THR A 13 2.66 -3.60 2.72
N THR A 14 1.92 -4.71 2.79
CA THR A 14 1.37 -5.39 1.61
C THR A 14 0.34 -4.53 0.89
N VAL A 15 -0.57 -3.89 1.64
CA VAL A 15 -1.55 -2.95 1.06
C VAL A 15 -0.85 -1.72 0.46
N ASN A 16 0.17 -1.18 1.15
CA ASN A 16 0.92 -0.04 0.65
C ASN A 16 1.70 -0.38 -0.63
N ALA A 17 2.30 -1.57 -0.71
CA ALA A 17 2.96 -2.06 -1.92
C ALA A 17 1.98 -2.17 -3.09
N LEU A 18 0.75 -2.64 -2.83
CA LEU A 18 -0.29 -2.68 -3.85
C LEU A 18 -0.69 -1.28 -4.32
N ASN A 19 -0.86 -0.32 -3.42
CA ASN A 19 -1.10 1.07 -3.79
C ASN A 19 0.03 1.63 -4.67
N LEU A 20 1.28 1.40 -4.29
CA LEU A 20 2.44 1.82 -5.08
C LEU A 20 2.42 1.21 -6.47
N LEU A 21 2.09 -0.08 -6.59
CA LEU A 21 1.93 -0.75 -7.87
C LEU A 21 0.83 -0.08 -8.72
N ILE A 22 -0.35 0.18 -8.17
CA ILE A 22 -1.45 0.77 -8.94
C ILE A 22 -1.16 2.22 -9.36
N HIS A 23 -0.40 2.97 -8.58
CA HIS A 23 0.01 4.33 -8.95
C HIS A 23 1.16 4.38 -9.95
N ASN A 24 2.05 3.39 -9.95
CA ASN A 24 3.33 3.47 -10.63
C ASN A 24 3.60 2.31 -11.60
N TYR A 25 2.59 1.50 -11.91
CA TYR A 25 2.77 0.37 -12.80
C TYR A 25 3.32 0.85 -14.15
N ARG A 26 4.19 0.03 -14.70
CA ARG A 26 4.73 0.17 -16.05
C ARG A 26 4.07 -0.84 -16.94
N ARG A 27 4.26 -0.68 -18.25
CA ARG A 27 3.78 -1.63 -19.25
C ARG A 27 4.13 -3.08 -18.93
N GLN A 28 5.37 -3.35 -18.52
CA GLN A 28 5.83 -4.69 -18.13
C GLN A 28 5.09 -5.28 -16.93
N ASP A 29 4.65 -4.42 -15.99
CA ASP A 29 3.93 -4.84 -14.81
C ASP A 29 2.52 -5.29 -15.23
N ILE A 30 1.86 -4.52 -16.10
CA ILE A 30 0.57 -4.92 -16.70
C ILE A 30 0.70 -6.21 -17.54
N GLU A 31 1.72 -6.32 -18.38
CA GLU A 31 1.97 -7.54 -19.17
C GLU A 31 2.18 -8.77 -18.27
N TYR A 32 2.83 -8.61 -17.12
CA TYR A 32 2.95 -9.67 -16.13
C TYR A 32 1.60 -10.00 -15.50
N LEU A 33 0.88 -8.98 -14.99
CA LEU A 33 -0.38 -9.15 -14.27
C LEU A 33 -1.48 -9.79 -15.14
N ARG A 34 -1.51 -9.47 -16.43
CA ARG A 34 -2.43 -10.05 -17.42
C ARG A 34 -2.22 -11.55 -17.67
N LYS A 35 -1.19 -12.17 -17.09
CA LYS A 35 -1.08 -13.65 -17.06
C LYS A 35 -2.10 -14.28 -16.12
N ASN A 36 -2.66 -13.53 -15.17
CA ASN A 36 -3.80 -13.96 -14.38
C ASN A 36 -5.10 -13.70 -15.17
N PRO A 37 -5.92 -14.72 -15.47
CA PRO A 37 -7.12 -14.55 -16.29
C PRO A 37 -8.16 -13.59 -15.72
N SER A 38 -8.37 -13.60 -14.40
CA SER A 38 -9.33 -12.71 -13.74
C SER A 38 -8.88 -11.25 -13.83
N PHE A 39 -7.59 -10.99 -13.67
CA PHE A 39 -7.02 -9.66 -13.88
C PHE A 39 -7.12 -9.22 -15.34
N ASP A 40 -6.80 -10.09 -16.31
CA ASP A 40 -6.92 -9.75 -17.74
C ASP A 40 -8.36 -9.45 -18.15
N TYR A 41 -9.33 -10.21 -17.61
CA TYR A 41 -10.75 -9.90 -17.80
C TYR A 41 -11.11 -8.52 -17.26
N ALA A 42 -10.69 -8.20 -16.03
CA ALA A 42 -10.93 -6.88 -15.45
C ALA A 42 -10.26 -5.75 -16.23
N TRP A 43 -9.03 -6.00 -16.71
CA TRP A 43 -8.28 -5.09 -17.56
C TRP A 43 -9.06 -4.72 -18.82
N GLN A 44 -9.66 -5.70 -19.49
CA GLN A 44 -10.42 -5.48 -20.71
C GLN A 44 -11.80 -4.87 -20.43
N MET A 45 -12.50 -5.34 -19.40
CA MET A 45 -13.92 -5.05 -19.20
C MET A 45 -14.20 -3.82 -18.33
N TYR A 46 -13.37 -3.57 -17.32
CA TYR A 46 -13.57 -2.47 -16.36
C TYR A 46 -12.58 -1.32 -16.58
N TRP A 47 -11.42 -1.60 -17.17
CA TRP A 47 -10.37 -0.61 -17.48
C TRP A 47 -10.07 -0.51 -18.97
N HIS A 48 -10.99 -0.99 -19.84
CA HIS A 48 -10.99 -0.80 -21.29
C HIS A 48 -9.66 -1.08 -22.03
N GLY A 49 -8.78 -1.89 -21.45
CA GLY A 49 -7.45 -2.15 -21.97
C GLY A 49 -6.47 -0.98 -21.89
N ASP A 50 -6.83 0.11 -21.21
CA ASP A 50 -6.13 1.39 -21.25
C ASP A 50 -5.57 1.80 -19.88
N HIS A 51 -4.28 2.13 -19.88
CA HIS A 51 -3.54 2.61 -18.73
C HIS A 51 -4.13 3.90 -18.15
N GLU A 52 -4.68 4.80 -18.96
CA GLU A 52 -5.27 6.05 -18.43
C GLU A 52 -6.54 5.80 -17.61
N THR A 53 -7.17 4.63 -17.77
CA THR A 53 -8.43 4.33 -17.11
C THR A 53 -8.31 3.45 -15.87
N LEU A 54 -7.14 2.84 -15.62
CA LEU A 54 -6.83 2.19 -14.35
C LEU A 54 -6.41 3.26 -13.33
N THR A 55 -7.39 3.81 -12.62
CA THR A 55 -7.19 4.70 -11.47
C THR A 55 -7.44 3.97 -10.16
N ILE A 56 -6.94 4.51 -9.05
CA ILE A 56 -7.14 3.92 -7.72
C ILE A 56 -8.64 3.78 -7.36
N ASP A 57 -9.44 4.77 -7.75
CA ASP A 57 -10.89 4.80 -7.51
C ASP A 57 -11.64 3.70 -8.29
N LYS A 58 -11.11 3.27 -9.42
CA LYS A 58 -11.66 2.16 -10.21
C LYS A 58 -11.07 0.82 -9.82
N PHE A 59 -9.85 0.80 -9.31
CA PHE A 59 -9.17 -0.43 -8.90
C PHE A 59 -9.84 -1.07 -7.68
N TRP A 60 -10.04 -0.31 -6.61
CA TRP A 60 -10.54 -0.85 -5.34
C TRP A 60 -11.95 -1.47 -5.40
N PRO A 61 -12.93 -0.91 -6.14
CA PRO A 61 -14.21 -1.58 -6.34
C PRO A 61 -14.07 -2.92 -7.09
N VAL A 62 -13.24 -2.97 -8.14
CA VAL A 62 -12.99 -4.20 -8.89
C VAL A 62 -12.29 -5.24 -8.01
N TRP A 63 -11.32 -4.80 -7.20
CA TRP A 63 -10.64 -5.64 -6.23
C TRP A 63 -11.60 -6.33 -5.26
N ALA A 64 -12.51 -5.55 -4.66
CA ALA A 64 -13.40 -6.04 -3.63
C ALA A 64 -14.53 -6.91 -4.19
N GLU A 65 -15.05 -6.56 -5.37
CA GLU A 65 -16.27 -7.19 -5.89
C GLU A 65 -16.02 -8.28 -6.93
N LYS A 66 -14.91 -8.21 -7.67
CA LYS A 66 -14.70 -9.02 -8.88
C LYS A 66 -13.54 -9.99 -8.76
N PHE A 67 -12.53 -9.69 -7.94
CA PHE A 67 -11.40 -10.58 -7.75
C PHE A 67 -11.67 -11.61 -6.64
N ASP A 68 -11.42 -12.87 -6.98
CA ASP A 68 -11.37 -13.94 -6.01
C ASP A 68 -10.09 -13.86 -5.14
N TYR A 69 -10.06 -14.65 -4.08
CA TYR A 69 -8.93 -14.69 -3.14
C TYR A 69 -7.62 -15.11 -3.82
N GLN A 70 -7.66 -15.92 -4.88
CA GLN A 70 -6.46 -16.33 -5.62
C GLN A 70 -5.87 -15.15 -6.40
N THR A 71 -6.73 -14.37 -7.05
CA THR A 71 -6.33 -13.17 -7.81
C THR A 71 -5.83 -12.09 -6.87
N GLN A 72 -6.53 -11.86 -5.75
CA GLN A 72 -6.07 -10.94 -4.71
C GLN A 72 -4.70 -11.34 -4.17
N ALA A 73 -4.49 -12.61 -3.81
CA ALA A 73 -3.20 -13.09 -3.33
C ALA A 73 -2.09 -12.95 -4.39
N TYR A 74 -2.39 -13.25 -5.65
CA TYR A 74 -1.47 -13.06 -6.77
C TYR A 74 -1.00 -11.61 -6.90
N LEU A 75 -1.95 -10.66 -6.83
CA LEU A 75 -1.66 -9.23 -6.91
C LEU A 75 -0.85 -8.73 -5.70
N LEU A 76 -1.20 -9.15 -4.48
CA LEU A 76 -0.42 -8.81 -3.28
C LEU A 76 1.01 -9.35 -3.38
N HIS A 77 1.17 -10.60 -3.85
CA HIS A 77 2.48 -11.21 -4.00
C HIS A 77 3.35 -10.43 -4.99
N TYR A 78 2.80 -10.11 -6.16
CA TYR A 78 3.53 -9.35 -7.17
C TYR A 78 3.85 -7.92 -6.70
N ALA A 79 2.89 -7.24 -6.06
CA ALA A 79 3.10 -5.93 -5.48
C ALA A 79 4.24 -5.94 -4.45
N MET A 80 4.27 -6.94 -3.57
CA MET A 80 5.34 -7.11 -2.59
C MET A 80 6.70 -7.39 -3.23
N GLN A 81 6.76 -8.20 -4.29
CA GLN A 81 8.01 -8.40 -5.04
C GLN A 81 8.52 -7.11 -5.68
N ARG A 82 7.61 -6.25 -6.14
CA ARG A 82 7.96 -5.05 -6.92
C ARG A 82 8.27 -3.83 -6.05
N TYR A 83 7.46 -3.63 -5.01
CA TYR A 83 7.45 -2.42 -4.17
C TYR A 83 7.55 -2.72 -2.67
N GLY A 84 7.73 -3.98 -2.24
CA GLY A 84 7.71 -4.34 -0.83
C GLY A 84 8.74 -3.60 0.03
N GLU A 85 9.97 -3.44 -0.47
CA GLU A 85 11.00 -2.68 0.26
C GLU A 85 10.65 -1.19 0.39
N GLU A 86 10.14 -0.59 -0.69
CA GLU A 86 9.73 0.81 -0.68
C GLU A 86 8.53 1.04 0.22
N ALA A 87 7.53 0.15 0.14
CA ALA A 87 6.37 0.15 1.00
C ALA A 87 6.76 0.03 2.47
N TYR A 88 7.72 -0.84 2.79
CA TYR A 88 8.23 -1.03 4.15
C TYR A 88 8.93 0.24 4.66
N ARG A 89 9.82 0.84 3.84
CA ARG A 89 10.49 2.10 4.18
C ARG A 89 9.50 3.24 4.40
N ASN A 90 8.43 3.31 3.63
CA ASN A 90 7.38 4.32 3.80
C ASN A 90 6.62 4.13 5.13
N ILE A 91 6.34 2.89 5.53
CA ILE A 91 5.70 2.58 6.82
C ILE A 91 6.62 2.94 7.99
N ASP A 92 7.90 2.57 7.93
CA ASP A 92 8.87 2.90 8.97
C ASP A 92 9.09 4.43 9.06
N GLY A 93 9.22 5.11 7.92
CA GLY A 93 9.33 6.56 7.86
C GLY A 93 8.11 7.29 8.45
N ALA A 94 6.89 6.78 8.21
CA ALA A 94 5.68 7.33 8.82
C ALA A 94 5.62 7.09 10.34
N ALA A 95 6.10 5.94 10.82
CA ALA A 95 6.21 5.66 12.25
C ALA A 95 7.21 6.59 12.94
N ASP A 96 8.35 6.86 12.29
CA ASP A 96 9.35 7.80 12.78
C ASP A 96 8.89 9.26 12.67
N TRP A 97 8.02 9.58 11.71
CA TRP A 97 7.44 10.92 11.59
C TRP A 97 6.63 11.31 12.82
N LYS A 98 5.85 10.38 13.40
CA LYS A 98 5.14 10.62 14.66
C LYS A 98 6.11 10.98 15.78
N LYS A 99 7.19 10.21 15.93
CA LYS A 99 8.25 10.47 16.92
C LYS A 99 8.91 11.83 16.69
N ARG A 100 9.12 12.21 15.43
CA ARG A 100 9.67 13.53 15.06
C ARG A 100 8.69 14.65 15.38
N LEU A 101 7.40 14.45 15.16
CA LEU A 101 6.35 15.43 15.46
C LEU A 101 6.21 15.65 16.97
N ASP A 102 6.22 14.57 17.75
CA ASP A 102 6.23 14.62 19.22
C ASP A 102 7.48 15.35 19.73
N GLN A 103 8.64 15.12 19.12
CA GLN A 103 9.87 15.82 19.44
C GLN A 103 9.78 17.33 19.11
N LEU A 104 9.26 17.69 17.93
CA LEU A 104 9.09 19.09 17.53
C LEU A 104 8.07 19.83 18.41
N LEU A 105 7.01 19.14 18.87
CA LEU A 105 6.03 19.68 19.81
C LEU A 105 6.67 19.97 21.18
N ASN A 106 7.48 19.05 21.69
CA ASN A 106 8.23 19.24 22.94
C ASN A 106 9.29 20.35 22.81
N GLU A 107 9.92 20.50 21.65
CA GLU A 107 10.85 21.60 21.36
C GLU A 107 10.15 22.97 21.29
N GLN A 108 8.85 23.02 20.95
CA GLN A 108 8.04 24.25 20.90
C GLN A 108 7.37 24.61 22.24
N HIS A 109 7.16 23.64 23.13
CA HIS A 109 6.61 23.83 24.47
C HIS A 109 7.54 23.22 25.53
N PRO A 110 8.73 23.79 25.78
CA PRO A 110 9.67 23.24 26.74
C PRO A 110 9.20 23.33 28.20
N ASP A 111 8.25 24.22 28.53
CA ASP A 111 7.96 24.67 29.91
C ASP A 111 6.52 24.40 30.41
N ASP A 112 5.97 23.21 30.21
CA ASP A 112 4.79 22.76 30.98
C ASP A 112 5.11 21.62 31.97
N SER A 113 6.37 21.16 32.04
CA SER A 113 6.77 20.06 32.94
C SER A 113 7.31 20.47 34.31
N ASP A 114 7.61 21.77 34.53
CA ASP A 114 8.27 22.25 35.76
C ASP A 114 7.37 23.17 36.62
N ALA A 115 6.06 23.16 36.42
CA ALA A 115 5.10 23.99 37.17
C ALA A 115 4.16 23.18 38.08
N ASN A 116 4.69 22.19 38.81
CA ASN A 116 4.03 21.61 39.99
C ASN A 116 5.08 21.11 40.98
N ASP A 117 5.61 22.05 41.77
CA ASP A 117 6.24 21.81 43.07
C ASP A 117 5.46 22.61 44.14
#